data_AF-A0A1L0BB20-F1
#
_entry.id   AF-A0A1L0BB20-F1
#
_cell.length_a   1.000
_cell.length_b   1.000
_cell.length_c   1.000
_cell.angle_alpha   90.00
_cell.angle_beta   90.00
_cell.angle_gamma   90.00
#
_symmetry.space_group_name_H-M   'P 1'
#
loop_
_entity.id
_entity.type
_entity.pdbx_description
1 polymer ?
#
loop_
_entity_poly.entity_id
_entity_poly.type
_entity_poly.pdbx_seq_one_letter_code
_entity_poly.pdbx_strand_id
1 'polypeptide(L)'
;MWIWHLWTLLVCAISVVAAELNSDNEQKPVVSTDEAEQIISNSGHTNNWAVLVSTSRFWFNYRHMANTLSLYRTVKRLGIPDSQIILMLADDIACNPRNAFPGTVFNNMDQAIDLYGDDVEVDYRGYEVTVENFVRLLTDRWDENHPRSKRLLTDENSNIFIY
;
A
#
# COMPACT_ATOMS: atom_id res chain seq x y z
N MET A 1 -63.78 -0.29 -30.71
CA MET A 1 -63.04 0.89 -30.19
C MET A 1 -62.19 0.51 -28.95
N TRP A 2 -61.49 -0.63 -28.97
CA TRP A 2 -60.68 -1.13 -27.83
C TRP A 2 -59.23 -1.49 -28.22
N ILE A 3 -58.91 -1.53 -29.51
CA ILE A 3 -57.56 -1.88 -30.02
C ILE A 3 -56.58 -0.69 -29.93
N TRP A 4 -57.07 0.55 -30.04
CA TRP A 4 -56.24 1.76 -29.95
C TRP A 4 -55.69 2.00 -28.55
N HIS A 5 -56.43 1.66 -27.49
CA HIS A 5 -55.95 1.83 -26.11
C HIS A 5 -54.91 0.79 -25.69
N LEU A 6 -54.95 -0.42 -26.26
CA LEU A 6 -53.93 -1.45 -25.98
C LEU A 6 -52.57 -1.10 -26.61
N TRP A 7 -52.56 -0.49 -27.80
CA TRP A 7 -51.32 -0.09 -28.48
C TRP A 7 -50.62 1.08 -27.77
N THR A 8 -51.37 2.07 -27.28
CA THR A 8 -50.76 3.20 -26.54
C THR A 8 -50.13 2.74 -25.22
N LEU A 9 -50.77 1.81 -24.51
CA LEU A 9 -50.22 1.23 -23.28
C LEU A 9 -48.97 0.39 -23.53
N LEU A 10 -48.92 -0.36 -24.64
CA LEU A 10 -47.76 -1.16 -25.01
C LEU A 10 -46.55 -0.29 -25.37
N VAL A 11 -46.76 0.79 -26.12
CA VAL A 11 -45.69 1.74 -26.49
C VAL A 11 -45.14 2.49 -25.27
N CYS A 12 -46.01 2.91 -24.34
CA CYS A 12 -45.56 3.50 -23.07
C CYS A 12 -44.78 2.50 -22.21
N ALA A 13 -45.24 1.26 -22.08
CA ALA A 13 -44.54 0.24 -21.29
C ALA A 13 -43.15 -0.07 -21.83
N ILE A 14 -42.99 -0.16 -23.16
CA ILE A 14 -41.69 -0.34 -23.82
C ILE A 14 -40.77 0.87 -23.57
N SER A 15 -41.33 2.09 -23.56
CA SER A 15 -40.55 3.31 -23.35
C SER A 15 -40.08 3.46 -21.89
N VAL A 16 -40.91 3.05 -20.92
CA VAL A 16 -40.56 3.05 -19.49
C VAL A 16 -39.51 1.99 -19.19
N VAL A 17 -39.67 0.76 -19.70
CA VAL A 17 -38.67 -0.31 -19.55
C VAL A 17 -37.34 0.05 -20.22
N ALA A 18 -37.37 0.73 -21.37
CA ALA A 18 -36.15 1.21 -22.03
C ALA A 18 -35.46 2.33 -21.22
N ALA A 19 -36.21 3.15 -20.48
CA ALA A 19 -35.64 4.18 -19.61
C ALA A 19 -34.98 3.59 -18.35
N GLU A 20 -35.53 2.51 -17.79
CA GLU A 20 -34.96 1.83 -16.62
C GLU A 20 -33.72 0.97 -16.91
N LEU A 21 -33.51 0.55 -18.17
CA LEU A 21 -32.31 -0.22 -18.57
C LEU A 21 -31.07 0.67 -18.83
N ASN A 22 -31.19 1.98 -18.71
CA ASN A 22 -30.10 2.93 -19.02
C ASN A 22 -29.44 3.54 -17.77
N SER A 23 -29.67 2.97 -16.58
CA SER A 23 -29.29 3.59 -15.29
C SER A 23 -27.90 3.23 -14.75
N ASP A 24 -27.19 2.20 -15.22
CA ASP A 24 -26.00 1.71 -14.49
C ASP A 24 -24.76 1.53 -15.38
N ASN A 25 -24.31 2.61 -16.03
CA ASN A 25 -22.95 2.63 -16.58
C ASN A 25 -22.22 3.94 -16.27
N GLU A 26 -22.10 4.25 -14.98
CA GLU A 26 -21.08 5.17 -14.49
C GLU A 26 -19.71 4.47 -14.59
N GLN A 27 -19.09 4.57 -15.76
CA GLN A 27 -17.70 4.21 -15.95
C GLN A 27 -16.86 5.15 -15.07
N LYS A 28 -16.42 4.68 -13.88
CA LYS A 28 -15.42 5.42 -13.09
C LYS A 28 -14.21 5.68 -13.99
N PRO A 29 -13.70 6.92 -14.07
CA PRO A 29 -12.59 7.23 -14.95
C PRO A 29 -11.36 6.46 -14.46
N VAL A 30 -10.92 5.49 -15.27
CA VAL A 30 -9.62 4.85 -15.09
C VAL A 30 -8.61 5.84 -15.66
N VAL A 31 -7.95 6.57 -14.77
CA VAL A 31 -6.85 7.49 -15.13
C VAL A 31 -5.82 6.71 -15.92
N SER A 32 -5.49 7.18 -17.11
CA SER A 32 -4.45 6.56 -17.94
C SER A 32 -3.06 6.79 -17.31
N THR A 33 -2.11 5.91 -17.58
CA THR A 33 -0.72 6.07 -17.09
C THR A 33 -0.12 7.40 -17.51
N ASP A 34 -0.43 7.87 -18.72
CA ASP A 34 0.10 9.11 -19.27
C ASP A 34 -0.47 10.35 -18.56
N GLU A 35 -1.76 10.30 -18.18
CA GLU A 35 -2.38 11.34 -17.35
C GLU A 35 -1.82 11.34 -15.92
N ALA A 36 -1.56 10.15 -15.35
CA ALA A 36 -0.94 10.04 -14.03
C ALA A 36 0.49 10.61 -14.04
N GLU A 37 1.29 10.31 -15.06
CA GLU A 37 2.63 10.87 -15.23
C GLU A 37 2.61 12.39 -15.41
N GLN A 38 1.64 12.93 -16.15
CA GLN A 38 1.46 14.37 -16.26
C GLN A 38 1.03 15.03 -14.94
N ILE A 39 0.14 14.40 -14.17
CA ILE A 39 -0.26 14.90 -12.84
C ILE A 39 0.95 14.87 -11.89
N ILE A 40 1.70 13.77 -11.85
CA ILE A 40 2.88 13.63 -10.99
C ILE A 40 3.97 14.62 -11.38
N SER A 41 4.27 14.79 -12.67
CA SER A 41 5.28 15.75 -13.13
C SER A 41 4.89 17.21 -12.88
N ASN A 42 3.60 17.56 -13.01
CA ASN A 42 3.10 18.91 -12.75
C ASN A 42 2.88 19.22 -11.26
N SER A 43 2.83 18.20 -10.40
CA SER A 43 2.57 18.37 -8.96
C SER A 43 3.69 19.09 -8.20
N GLY A 44 4.89 19.18 -8.77
CA GLY A 44 6.04 19.79 -8.11
C GLY A 44 6.60 18.98 -6.94
N HIS A 45 6.09 17.76 -6.70
CA HIS A 45 6.60 16.88 -5.65
C HIS A 45 8.00 16.38 -6.01
N THR A 46 8.94 16.54 -5.09
CA THR A 46 10.37 16.22 -5.30
C THR A 46 10.89 15.18 -4.33
N ASN A 47 10.07 14.77 -3.37
CA ASN A 47 10.47 13.95 -2.25
C ASN A 47 9.52 12.76 -2.07
N ASN A 48 10.01 11.53 -2.15
CA ASN A 48 9.19 10.34 -2.02
C ASN A 48 9.59 9.57 -0.78
N TRP A 49 8.63 9.33 0.10
CA TRP A 49 8.81 8.53 1.32
C TRP A 49 8.02 7.23 1.23
N ALA A 50 8.52 6.19 1.90
CA ALA A 50 7.79 4.95 2.08
C ALA A 50 7.65 4.62 3.57
N VAL A 51 6.46 4.19 3.98
CA VAL A 51 6.20 3.63 5.30
C VAL A 51 5.68 2.21 5.09
N LEU A 52 6.47 1.22 5.50
CA LEU A 52 6.21 -0.20 5.24
C LEU A 52 6.00 -0.91 6.57
N VAL A 53 4.84 -1.52 6.76
CA VAL A 53 4.43 -2.05 8.06
C VAL A 53 4.00 -3.51 7.96
N SER A 54 4.62 -4.35 8.80
CA SER A 54 4.16 -5.71 9.05
C SER A 54 3.77 -5.84 10.52
N THR A 55 2.47 -5.81 10.81
CA THR A 55 1.93 -5.83 12.20
C THR A 55 1.67 -7.22 12.75
N SER A 56 1.60 -8.23 11.89
CA SER A 56 1.31 -9.60 12.30
C SER A 56 2.52 -10.29 12.92
N ARG A 57 2.27 -11.23 13.83
CA ARG A 57 3.30 -11.99 14.54
C ARG A 57 3.16 -13.49 14.31
N PHE A 58 4.20 -14.24 14.70
CA PHE A 58 4.31 -15.70 14.65
C PHE A 58 4.58 -16.29 13.26
N TRP A 59 5.18 -17.48 13.27
CA TRP A 59 5.63 -18.21 12.08
C TRP A 59 4.56 -18.41 11.00
N PHE A 60 3.30 -18.65 11.37
CA PHE A 60 2.23 -18.87 10.39
C PHE A 60 1.86 -17.62 9.58
N ASN A 61 2.33 -16.44 10.01
CA ASN A 61 2.17 -15.17 9.30
C ASN A 61 3.41 -14.75 8.49
N TYR A 62 4.33 -15.69 8.25
CA TYR A 62 5.56 -15.50 7.45
C TYR A 62 5.35 -14.62 6.21
N ARG A 63 4.26 -14.87 5.46
CA ARG A 63 3.93 -14.15 4.22
C ARG A 63 3.82 -12.63 4.38
N HIS A 64 3.36 -12.12 5.53
CA HIS A 64 3.16 -10.68 5.70
C HIS A 64 4.50 -9.96 5.74
N MET A 65 5.45 -10.46 6.52
CA MET A 65 6.81 -9.88 6.58
C MET A 65 7.56 -10.11 5.27
N ALA A 66 7.42 -11.27 4.61
CA ALA A 66 7.99 -11.50 3.29
C ALA A 66 7.44 -10.52 2.24
N ASN A 67 6.15 -10.20 2.26
CA ASN A 67 5.56 -9.20 1.37
C ASN A 67 6.08 -7.78 1.65
N THR A 68 6.14 -7.37 2.92
CA THR A 68 6.68 -6.07 3.32
C THR A 68 8.14 -5.93 2.89
N LEU A 69 8.98 -6.95 3.10
CA LEU A 69 10.38 -6.94 2.66
C LEU A 69 10.53 -6.96 1.13
N SER A 70 9.61 -7.63 0.41
CA SER A 70 9.57 -7.59 -1.06
C SER A 70 9.33 -6.16 -1.57
N LEU A 71 8.44 -5.42 -0.91
CA LEU A 71 8.20 -4.01 -1.24
C LEU A 71 9.35 -3.12 -0.83
N TYR A 72 9.97 -3.34 0.34
CA TYR A 72 11.18 -2.62 0.77
C TYR A 72 12.28 -2.67 -0.29
N ARG A 73 12.59 -3.88 -0.80
CA ARG A 73 13.57 -4.03 -1.89
C ARG A 73 13.12 -3.37 -3.18
N THR A 74 11.82 -3.39 -3.47
CA THR A 74 11.26 -2.76 -4.67
C THR A 74 11.40 -1.25 -4.62
N VAL A 75 11.03 -0.60 -3.51
CA VAL A 75 11.14 0.86 -3.35
C VAL A 75 12.60 1.32 -3.33
N LYS A 76 13.51 0.55 -2.71
CA LYS A 76 14.96 0.78 -2.80
C LYS A 76 15.45 0.74 -4.24
N ARG A 77 15.07 -0.30 -4.99
CA ARG A 77 15.44 -0.46 -6.41
C ARG A 77 14.89 0.66 -7.30
N LEU A 78 13.75 1.24 -6.93
CA LEU A 78 13.16 2.39 -7.62
C LEU A 78 13.80 3.73 -7.23
N GLY A 79 14.78 3.73 -6.31
CA GLY A 79 15.59 4.90 -5.99
C GLY A 79 15.21 5.63 -4.70
N ILE A 80 14.29 5.11 -3.89
CA ILE A 80 14.04 5.67 -2.55
C ILE A 80 15.16 5.19 -1.60
N PRO A 81 15.95 6.09 -1.01
CA PRO A 81 17.03 5.72 -0.09
C PRO A 81 16.48 5.27 1.28
N ASP A 82 17.26 4.49 2.04
CA ASP A 82 16.86 3.99 3.37
C ASP A 82 16.45 5.10 4.35
N SER A 83 17.13 6.25 4.28
CA SER A 83 16.77 7.42 5.09
C SER A 83 15.36 7.95 4.85
N GLN A 84 14.67 7.48 3.80
CA GLN A 84 13.31 7.85 3.41
C GLN A 84 12.33 6.67 3.44
N ILE A 85 12.77 5.52 3.98
CA ILE A 85 11.93 4.34 4.15
C ILE A 85 11.85 4.05 5.63
N ILE A 86 10.63 4.13 6.19
CA ILE A 86 10.38 3.69 7.56
C ILE A 86 9.85 2.26 7.53
N LEU A 87 10.63 1.32 8.04
CA LEU A 87 10.28 -0.10 8.08
C LEU A 87 9.90 -0.55 9.51
N MET A 88 8.68 -1.05 9.65
CA MET A 88 8.14 -1.56 10.92
C MET A 88 7.86 -3.07 10.82
N LEU A 89 8.60 -3.89 11.57
CA LEU A 89 8.41 -5.36 11.60
C LEU A 89 8.07 -5.84 13.01
N ALA A 90 6.84 -6.32 13.21
CA ALA A 90 6.34 -6.73 14.53
C ALA A 90 6.89 -8.08 15.03
N ASP A 91 7.59 -8.83 14.18
CA ASP A 91 8.23 -10.10 14.46
C ASP A 91 9.50 -10.27 13.61
N ASP A 92 10.38 -11.18 14.01
CA ASP A 92 11.59 -11.54 13.26
C ASP A 92 11.50 -13.01 12.84
N ILE A 93 10.97 -13.25 11.63
CA ILE A 93 10.87 -14.61 11.09
C ILE A 93 12.22 -15.14 10.61
N ALA A 94 13.19 -14.26 10.32
CA ALA A 94 14.52 -14.67 9.89
C ALA A 94 15.23 -15.45 11.01
N CYS A 95 15.06 -14.98 12.25
CA CYS A 95 15.61 -15.61 13.46
C CYS A 95 14.68 -16.66 14.11
N ASN A 96 13.55 -17.03 13.49
CA ASN A 96 12.61 -17.97 14.09
C ASN A 96 13.20 -19.40 14.12
N PRO A 97 13.07 -20.16 15.23
CA PRO A 97 13.57 -21.55 15.31
C PRO A 97 12.93 -22.52 14.31
N ARG A 98 11.77 -22.18 13.74
CA ARG A 98 11.12 -22.97 12.68
C ARG A 98 11.68 -22.69 11.29
N ASN A 99 12.48 -21.64 11.14
CA ASN A 99 13.10 -21.31 9.88
C ASN A 99 14.24 -22.29 9.58
N ALA A 100 14.07 -23.07 8.51
CA ALA A 100 15.10 -24.00 8.05
C ALA A 100 16.36 -23.28 7.53
N PHE A 101 16.24 -22.00 7.18
CA PHE A 101 17.33 -21.16 6.67
C PHE A 101 17.51 -19.93 7.58
N PRO A 102 18.24 -20.08 8.71
CA PRO A 102 18.40 -18.99 9.68
C PRO A 102 18.97 -17.73 9.04
N GLY A 103 18.40 -16.58 9.42
CA GLY A 103 18.84 -15.27 8.93
C GLY A 103 18.34 -14.89 7.53
N THR A 104 17.52 -15.74 6.88
CA THR A 104 17.02 -15.48 5.52
C THR A 104 15.50 -15.51 5.45
N VAL A 105 14.95 -14.79 4.47
CA VAL A 105 13.51 -14.72 4.19
C VAL A 105 13.25 -14.78 2.69
N PHE A 106 12.34 -15.63 2.23
CA PHE A 106 12.03 -15.81 0.81
C PHE A 106 10.54 -15.60 0.55
N ASN A 107 10.15 -14.94 -0.54
CA ASN A 107 8.74 -14.82 -0.93
C ASN A 107 8.27 -15.95 -1.86
N ASN A 108 9.15 -16.87 -2.24
CA ASN A 108 8.91 -17.89 -3.24
C ASN A 108 9.60 -19.22 -2.89
N MET A 109 9.11 -20.32 -3.46
CA MET A 109 9.57 -21.67 -3.14
C MET A 109 10.97 -21.98 -3.69
N ASP A 110 11.29 -21.36 -4.81
CA ASP A 110 12.57 -21.39 -5.51
C ASP A 110 13.68 -20.60 -4.79
N GLN A 111 13.34 -19.87 -3.71
CA GLN A 111 14.31 -19.17 -2.84
C GLN A 111 15.27 -18.28 -3.63
N ALA A 112 14.77 -17.69 -4.71
CA ALA A 112 15.61 -17.01 -5.69
C ALA A 112 16.29 -15.76 -5.14
N ILE A 113 15.64 -15.08 -4.18
CA ILE A 113 16.12 -13.83 -3.60
C ILE A 113 15.88 -13.88 -2.08
N ASP A 114 16.96 -13.78 -1.30
CA ASP A 114 16.85 -13.49 0.12
C ASP A 114 16.41 -12.03 0.31
N LEU A 115 15.26 -11.88 0.93
CA LEU A 115 14.61 -10.61 1.19
C LEU A 115 15.17 -9.91 2.43
N TYR A 116 15.71 -10.67 3.38
CA TYR A 116 16.26 -10.13 4.62
C TYR A 116 17.68 -9.61 4.39
N GLY A 117 18.61 -10.47 3.96
CA GLY A 117 19.97 -10.07 3.56
C GLY A 117 20.69 -9.14 4.55
N ASP A 118 21.76 -8.49 4.08
CA ASP A 118 22.57 -7.59 4.91
C ASP A 118 22.13 -6.10 4.83
N ASP A 119 21.16 -5.78 3.97
CA ASP A 119 20.84 -4.41 3.54
C ASP A 119 19.43 -3.96 3.97
N VAL A 120 18.84 -4.63 4.97
CA VAL A 120 17.54 -4.24 5.53
C VAL A 120 17.74 -3.46 6.81
N GLU A 121 17.39 -2.18 6.76
CA GLU A 121 17.30 -1.31 7.94
C GLU A 121 15.88 -1.38 8.51
N VAL A 122 15.76 -1.81 9.77
CA VAL A 122 14.45 -1.90 10.45
C VAL A 122 14.38 -0.85 11.55
N ASP A 123 13.48 0.11 11.38
CA ASP A 123 13.31 1.24 12.31
C ASP A 123 12.55 0.86 13.56
N TYR A 124 11.47 0.08 13.43
CA TYR A 124 10.63 -0.34 14.55
C TYR A 124 10.57 -1.86 14.58
N ARG A 125 11.07 -2.46 15.67
CA ARG A 125 11.13 -3.92 15.83
C ARG A 125 10.21 -4.41 16.93
N GLY A 126 9.53 -5.53 16.68
CA GLY A 126 8.84 -6.31 17.71
C GLY A 126 7.78 -5.52 18.47
N TYR A 127 8.07 -5.18 19.72
CA TYR A 127 7.18 -4.43 20.61
C TYR A 127 7.09 -2.94 20.29
N GLU A 128 8.03 -2.39 19.52
CA GLU A 128 7.94 -1.02 19.03
C GLU A 128 6.87 -0.86 17.94
N VAL A 129 6.42 -1.96 17.32
CA VAL A 129 5.36 -1.93 16.32
C VAL A 129 4.00 -1.97 17.01
N THR A 130 3.48 -0.76 17.25
CA THR A 130 2.18 -0.51 17.86
C THR A 130 1.37 0.47 17.01
N VAL A 131 0.05 0.45 17.17
CA VAL A 131 -0.84 1.43 16.55
C VAL A 131 -0.47 2.86 16.97
N GLU A 132 -0.13 3.04 18.24
CA GLU A 132 0.29 4.34 18.77
C GLU A 132 1.53 4.87 18.06
N ASN A 133 2.59 4.06 17.93
CA ASN A 133 3.82 4.48 17.27
C ASN A 133 3.59 4.76 15.78
N PHE A 134 2.75 3.98 15.11
CA PHE A 134 2.39 4.24 13.72
C PHE A 134 1.65 5.58 13.55
N VAL A 135 0.67 5.88 14.41
CA VAL A 135 -0.05 7.16 14.37
C VAL A 135 0.86 8.33 14.73
N ARG A 136 1.74 8.18 15.73
CA ARG A 136 2.72 9.21 16.11
C ARG A 136 3.72 9.47 14.99
N LEU A 137 4.15 8.43 14.27
CA LEU A 137 5.00 8.55 13.07
C LEU A 137 4.33 9.42 12.01
N LEU A 138 3.07 9.12 11.67
CA LEU A 138 2.33 9.86 10.62
C LEU A 138 1.98 11.30 11.01
N THR A 139 1.92 11.60 12.31
CA THR A 139 1.54 12.93 12.82
C THR A 139 2.71 13.74 13.34
N ASP A 140 3.93 13.19 13.29
CA ASP A 140 5.15 13.72 13.91
C ASP A 140 4.96 14.16 15.38
N ARG A 141 4.16 13.39 16.14
CA ARG A 141 3.88 13.68 17.56
C ARG A 141 4.84 12.91 18.48
N TRP A 142 6.10 13.32 18.43
CA TRP A 142 7.18 12.76 19.24
C TRP A 142 7.74 13.79 20.22
N ASP A 143 8.37 13.30 21.30
CA ASP A 143 9.13 14.16 22.20
C ASP A 143 10.43 14.64 21.53
N GLU A 144 11.07 15.66 22.09
CA GLU A 144 12.30 16.25 21.52
C GLU A 144 13.46 15.25 21.45
N ASN A 145 13.48 14.22 22.30
CA ASN A 145 14.56 13.22 22.34
C ASN A 145 14.37 12.07 21.35
N HIS A 146 13.21 11.96 20.68
CA HIS A 146 12.96 10.85 19.75
C HIS A 146 13.92 10.90 18.56
N PRO A 147 14.61 9.79 18.22
CA PRO A 147 15.64 9.78 17.17
C PRO A 147 15.12 10.29 15.84
N ARG A 148 15.89 11.20 15.21
CA ARG A 148 15.52 11.79 13.92
C ARG A 148 15.43 10.76 12.79
N SER A 149 16.21 9.67 12.84
CA SER A 149 16.15 8.58 11.85
C SER A 149 14.83 7.81 11.89
N LYS A 150 14.14 7.78 13.04
CA LYS A 150 12.84 7.10 13.19
C LYS A 150 11.64 8.03 12.95
N ARG A 151 11.84 9.21 12.35
CA ARG A 151 10.78 10.19 12.09
C ARG A 151 10.50 10.29 10.60
N LEU A 152 9.24 10.56 10.27
CA LEU A 152 8.79 10.82 8.91
C LEU A 152 8.92 12.33 8.63
N LEU A 153 10.08 12.75 8.10
CA LEU A 153 10.42 14.17 7.90
C LEU A 153 9.93 14.70 6.55
N THR A 154 8.62 14.62 6.33
CA THR A 154 7.94 15.08 5.12
C THR A 154 7.61 16.57 5.15
N ASP A 155 7.51 17.17 3.98
CA ASP A 155 7.12 18.58 3.75
C ASP A 155 5.92 18.66 2.78
N GLU A 156 5.51 19.88 2.41
CA GLU A 156 4.41 20.11 1.47
C GLU A 156 4.64 19.55 0.06
N ASN A 157 5.88 19.19 -0.29
CA ASN A 157 6.26 18.66 -1.59
C ASN A 157 6.54 17.15 -1.55
N SER A 158 6.19 16.48 -0.45
CA SER A 158 6.47 15.08 -0.21
C SER A 158 5.29 14.17 -0.57
N ASN A 159 5.56 13.11 -1.33
CA ASN A 159 4.65 11.99 -1.52
C ASN A 159 4.95 10.90 -0.50
N ILE A 160 3.91 10.29 0.07
CA ILE A 160 4.04 9.21 1.05
C ILE A 160 3.35 7.96 0.49
N PHE A 161 4.13 6.91 0.27
CA PHE A 161 3.63 5.57 0.00
C PHE A 161 3.52 4.78 1.31
N ILE A 162 2.34 4.25 1.62
CA ILE A 162 2.11 3.43 2.81
C ILE A 162 1.67 2.04 2.40
N TYR A 163 2.33 1.01 2.94
CA TYR A 163 1.97 -0.39 2.78
C TYR A 163 1.88 -1.10 4.12
#